data_AF-A0A9D8TBI9-F1
#
_entry.id   AF-A0A9D8TBI9-F1
#
_cell.length_a   1.000
_cell.length_b   1.000
_cell.length_c   1.000
_cell.angle_alpha   90.00
_cell.angle_beta   90.00
_cell.angle_gamma   90.00
#
_symmetry.space_group_name_H-M   'P 1'
#
loop_
_entity.id
_entity.type
_entity.pdbx_description
1 polymer ?
#
loop_
_entity_poly.entity_id
_entity_poly.type
_entity_poly.pdbx_seq_one_letter_code
_entity_poly.pdbx_strand_id
1 'polypeptide(L)'
;ACSAVSMTYPLLGRPHLLRAMDELVEIAKGTKLKLQYSHAIFVGRRSFRCKKELMDIIHRLKNEGVDVGFDIYSELLGVSVITVVLPAWYQALSSKQKRHWFHRLKLGVLVAATIVLLGFGWDDIQIAYIGEGYEQYEGKSVAQIAKEMGKSCLDAYLDLCELSHFQGRINMGPYSTPEIVSELSKDDLCLYMTDAWVEDHGVQNPAIYDCFPKFLKFSLCGSGDTMPQTIRKMSGAVADRYAIKDRGYLKEGYFADITVFNETALREAQPDQERSFGIEQLYINGIRVLQADAIDYDAIQTSGRAIRVVCP
;
A
#
# COMPACT_ATOMS: atom_id res chain seq x y z
N ALA A 1 -2.90 -8.39 -8.38
CA ALA A 1 -4.27 -8.90 -8.11
C ALA A 1 -4.35 -9.27 -6.65
N CYS A 2 -5.12 -8.54 -5.83
CA CYS A 2 -5.01 -8.66 -4.36
C CYS A 2 -6.35 -8.98 -3.67
N SER A 3 -7.35 -9.41 -4.43
CA SER A 3 -8.72 -9.61 -3.96
C SER A 3 -9.20 -11.05 -4.12
N ALA A 4 -10.20 -11.47 -3.34
CA ALA A 4 -10.83 -12.78 -3.50
C ALA A 4 -11.62 -12.88 -4.80
N VAL A 5 -12.26 -11.79 -5.23
CA VAL A 5 -13.01 -11.71 -6.49
C VAL A 5 -12.57 -10.50 -7.31
N SER A 6 -12.76 -10.54 -8.63
CA SER A 6 -12.52 -9.42 -9.53
C SER A 6 -13.69 -9.27 -10.49
N MET A 7 -14.08 -8.02 -10.76
CA MET A 7 -15.15 -7.71 -11.72
C MET A 7 -14.76 -8.00 -13.18
N THR A 8 -13.49 -8.31 -13.43
CA THR A 8 -12.96 -8.62 -14.77
C THR A 8 -12.83 -10.13 -15.02
N TYR A 9 -12.91 -10.95 -13.98
CA TYR A 9 -12.76 -12.41 -14.05
C TYR A 9 -14.02 -13.13 -13.55
N PRO A 10 -14.18 -14.45 -13.80
CA PRO A 10 -15.27 -15.21 -13.19
C PRO A 10 -15.31 -15.02 -11.67
N LEU A 11 -16.49 -14.64 -11.15
CA LEU A 11 -16.69 -14.33 -9.72
C LEU A 11 -16.61 -15.56 -8.81
N LEU A 12 -16.73 -16.76 -9.38
CA LEU A 12 -16.72 -18.03 -8.66
C LEU A 12 -15.45 -18.82 -9.00
N GLY A 13 -14.92 -19.52 -7.99
CA GLY A 13 -13.76 -20.40 -8.12
C GLY A 13 -12.61 -19.99 -7.23
N ARG A 14 -11.38 -20.29 -7.68
CA ARG A 14 -10.16 -19.94 -6.97
C ARG A 14 -10.08 -18.41 -6.79
N PRO A 15 -9.80 -17.93 -5.57
CA PRO A 15 -9.66 -16.50 -5.31
C PRO A 15 -8.73 -15.82 -6.30
N HIS A 16 -9.12 -14.63 -6.79
CA HIS A 16 -8.40 -13.93 -7.86
C HIS A 16 -6.92 -13.68 -7.52
N LEU A 17 -6.60 -13.30 -6.28
CA LEU A 17 -5.21 -13.15 -5.84
C LEU A 17 -4.41 -14.47 -5.90
N LEU A 18 -5.03 -15.61 -5.60
CA LEU A 18 -4.37 -16.91 -5.62
C LEU A 18 -4.19 -17.42 -7.06
N ARG A 19 -5.08 -17.06 -7.98
CA ARG A 19 -4.89 -17.33 -9.42
C ARG A 19 -3.70 -16.56 -9.98
N ALA A 20 -3.54 -15.31 -9.58
CA ALA A 20 -2.36 -14.53 -9.95
C ALA A 20 -1.08 -15.10 -9.33
N MET A 21 -1.16 -15.67 -8.12
CA MET A 21 -0.04 -16.42 -7.57
C MET A 21 0.30 -17.69 -8.36
N ASP A 22 -0.68 -18.39 -8.91
CA ASP A 22 -0.41 -19.56 -9.76
C ASP A 22 0.38 -19.16 -11.02
N GLU A 23 0.04 -18.02 -11.64
CA GLU A 23 0.79 -17.45 -12.77
C GLU A 23 2.21 -17.03 -12.35
N LEU A 24 2.37 -16.36 -11.21
CA LEU A 24 3.68 -15.99 -10.69
C LEU A 24 4.54 -17.22 -10.37
N VAL A 25 3.94 -18.32 -9.89
CA VAL A 25 4.64 -19.59 -9.67
C VAL A 25 5.15 -20.15 -10.99
N GLU A 26 4.33 -20.14 -12.05
CA GLU A 26 4.73 -20.61 -13.38
C GLU A 26 5.92 -19.80 -13.91
N ILE A 27 5.84 -18.47 -13.86
CA ILE A 27 6.91 -17.56 -14.31
C ILE A 27 8.18 -17.75 -13.47
N ALA A 28 8.05 -17.80 -12.14
CA ALA A 28 9.20 -17.88 -11.25
C ALA A 28 9.93 -19.23 -11.37
N LYS A 29 9.21 -20.34 -11.60
CA LYS A 29 9.83 -21.65 -11.85
C LYS A 29 10.41 -21.78 -13.26
N GLY A 30 9.82 -21.10 -14.25
CA GLY A 30 10.28 -21.11 -15.64
C GLY A 30 11.50 -20.22 -15.89
N THR A 31 11.90 -19.38 -14.94
CA THR A 31 12.99 -18.41 -15.10
C THR A 31 14.03 -18.53 -13.99
N LYS A 32 15.18 -17.88 -14.17
CA LYS A 32 16.20 -17.70 -13.11
C LYS A 32 16.07 -16.36 -12.40
N LEU A 33 14.93 -15.68 -12.58
CA LEU A 33 14.70 -14.34 -12.04
C LEU A 33 14.25 -14.43 -10.58
N LYS A 34 14.54 -13.37 -9.83
CA LYS A 34 14.02 -13.20 -8.47
C LYS A 34 12.54 -12.81 -8.53
N LEU A 35 11.71 -13.36 -7.64
CA LEU A 35 10.30 -12.99 -7.53
C LEU A 35 10.06 -12.12 -6.28
N GLN A 36 9.82 -10.83 -6.43
CA GLN A 36 9.37 -9.95 -5.36
C GLN A 36 7.86 -9.73 -5.47
N TYR A 37 7.08 -10.29 -4.54
CA TYR A 37 5.64 -10.04 -4.47
C TYR A 37 5.38 -8.72 -3.73
N SER A 38 5.08 -7.67 -4.52
CA SER A 38 4.85 -6.35 -3.95
C SER A 38 3.54 -6.27 -3.18
N HIS A 39 3.52 -5.45 -2.13
CA HIS A 39 2.40 -5.12 -1.26
C HIS A 39 1.52 -6.35 -0.98
N ALA A 40 1.92 -7.20 -0.03
CA ALA A 40 1.10 -8.33 0.40
C ALA A 40 -0.17 -7.87 1.14
N ILE A 41 -1.13 -7.43 0.33
CA ILE A 41 -2.42 -6.87 0.72
C ILE A 41 -3.57 -7.77 0.28
N PHE A 42 -4.70 -7.61 0.96
CA PHE A 42 -5.90 -8.41 0.82
C PHE A 42 -7.11 -7.48 0.73
N VAL A 43 -7.47 -7.09 -0.49
CA VAL A 43 -8.55 -6.12 -0.72
C VAL A 43 -9.89 -6.70 -0.26
N GLY A 44 -10.41 -6.15 0.82
CA GLY A 44 -11.68 -6.55 1.44
C GLY A 44 -11.54 -7.74 2.40
N ARG A 45 -12.37 -7.72 3.45
CA ARG A 45 -12.32 -8.68 4.58
C ARG A 45 -12.40 -10.15 4.17
N ARG A 46 -13.07 -10.47 3.06
CA ARG A 46 -13.18 -11.84 2.53
C ARG A 46 -11.88 -12.36 1.92
N SER A 47 -10.95 -11.47 1.58
CA SER A 47 -9.63 -11.80 1.02
C SER A 47 -8.64 -12.23 2.10
N PHE A 48 -8.85 -11.85 3.37
CA PHE A 48 -7.96 -12.19 4.50
C PHE A 48 -7.76 -13.71 4.66
N ARG A 49 -8.78 -14.51 4.36
CA ARG A 49 -8.69 -15.99 4.39
C ARG A 49 -7.63 -16.56 3.45
N CYS A 50 -7.24 -15.82 2.41
CA CYS A 50 -6.25 -16.25 1.44
C CYS A 50 -4.81 -16.05 1.92
N LYS A 51 -4.59 -15.29 3.01
CA LYS A 51 -3.26 -15.03 3.57
C LYS A 51 -2.47 -16.31 3.81
N LYS A 52 -3.09 -17.32 4.44
CA LYS A 52 -2.41 -18.57 4.74
C LYS A 52 -1.89 -19.23 3.46
N GLU A 53 -2.75 -19.38 2.45
CA GLU A 53 -2.38 -20.05 1.21
C GLU A 53 -1.37 -19.24 0.40
N LEU A 54 -1.47 -17.91 0.38
CA LEU A 54 -0.45 -17.03 -0.22
C LEU A 54 0.93 -17.32 0.40
N MET A 55 1.02 -17.38 1.72
CA MET A 55 2.27 -17.66 2.42
C MET A 55 2.77 -19.09 2.18
N ASP A 56 1.87 -20.09 2.19
CA ASP A 56 2.22 -21.47 1.86
C ASP A 56 2.84 -21.57 0.45
N ILE A 57 2.33 -20.80 -0.53
CA ILE A 57 2.88 -20.73 -1.89
C ILE A 57 4.27 -20.10 -1.88
N ILE A 58 4.45 -18.96 -1.21
CA ILE A 58 5.73 -18.26 -1.12
C ILE A 58 6.80 -19.14 -0.45
N HIS A 59 6.47 -19.78 0.67
CA HIS A 59 7.40 -20.67 1.37
C HIS A 59 7.75 -21.90 0.55
N ARG A 60 6.78 -22.46 -0.18
CA ARG A 60 7.03 -23.57 -1.11
C ARG A 60 8.01 -23.16 -2.22
N LEU A 61 7.83 -21.99 -2.84
CA LEU A 61 8.77 -21.47 -3.84
C LEU A 61 10.18 -21.35 -3.27
N LYS A 62 10.33 -20.79 -2.05
CA LYS A 62 11.62 -20.71 -1.35
C LYS A 62 12.25 -22.10 -1.18
N ASN A 63 11.47 -23.08 -0.70
CA ASN A 63 11.93 -24.45 -0.46
C ASN A 63 12.30 -25.18 -1.75
N GLU A 64 11.70 -24.81 -2.88
CA GLU A 64 12.02 -25.32 -4.22
C GLU A 64 13.20 -24.60 -4.87
N GLY A 65 13.86 -23.67 -4.16
CA GLY A 65 15.07 -22.97 -4.60
C GLY A 65 14.83 -21.69 -5.39
N VAL A 66 13.59 -21.19 -5.45
CA VAL A 66 13.29 -19.90 -6.09
C VAL A 66 13.68 -18.76 -5.15
N ASP A 67 14.39 -17.75 -5.68
CA ASP A 67 14.73 -16.52 -4.95
C ASP A 67 13.50 -15.59 -4.81
N VAL A 68 12.62 -15.96 -3.89
CA VAL A 68 11.34 -15.28 -3.62
C VAL A 68 11.41 -14.40 -2.38
N GLY A 69 10.72 -13.26 -2.43
CA GLY A 69 10.49 -12.36 -1.32
C GLY A 69 9.16 -11.64 -1.49
N PHE A 70 8.70 -10.95 -0.46
CA PHE A 70 7.52 -10.10 -0.53
C PHE A 70 7.71 -8.86 0.32
N ASP A 71 6.85 -7.86 0.16
CA ASP A 71 6.89 -6.65 0.98
C ASP A 71 5.51 -6.25 1.49
N ILE A 72 5.51 -5.53 2.61
CA ILE A 72 4.31 -4.97 3.26
C ILE A 72 4.57 -3.52 3.65
N TYR A 73 3.49 -2.82 3.95
CA TYR A 73 3.47 -1.52 4.63
C TYR A 73 2.64 -1.63 5.92
N SER A 74 2.79 -0.69 6.85
CA SER A 74 2.18 -0.78 8.19
C SER A 74 0.68 -0.46 8.22
N GLU A 75 0.19 0.21 7.19
CA GLU A 75 -1.18 0.69 7.08
C GLU A 75 -2.20 -0.42 6.75
N LEU A 76 -3.44 -0.17 7.15
CA LEU A 76 -4.55 -1.09 6.91
C LEU A 76 -5.37 -0.73 5.66
N LEU A 77 -5.03 0.37 5.01
CA LEU A 77 -5.64 0.89 3.79
C LEU A 77 -4.54 1.20 2.77
N GLY A 78 -4.90 1.27 1.50
CA GLY A 78 -4.01 1.73 0.44
C GLY A 78 -4.61 2.94 -0.28
N VAL A 79 -3.89 3.41 -1.28
CA VAL A 79 -4.31 4.51 -2.16
C VAL A 79 -4.67 3.97 -3.54
N SER A 80 -5.67 4.57 -4.17
CA SER A 80 -6.06 4.22 -5.53
C SER A 80 -6.71 5.37 -6.26
N VAL A 81 -7.04 5.12 -7.53
CA VAL A 81 -7.83 6.02 -8.36
C VAL A 81 -9.32 5.79 -8.13
N ILE A 82 -10.14 6.84 -8.23
CA ILE A 82 -11.59 6.77 -8.04
C ILE A 82 -12.29 5.84 -9.07
N THR A 83 -11.62 5.43 -10.13
CA THR A 83 -12.19 4.50 -11.11
C THR A 83 -11.99 3.03 -10.75
N VAL A 84 -11.22 2.69 -9.71
CA VAL A 84 -10.84 1.30 -9.40
C VAL A 84 -12.04 0.39 -9.09
N VAL A 85 -13.12 0.94 -8.54
CA VAL A 85 -14.36 0.19 -8.25
C VAL A 85 -15.30 0.08 -9.45
N LEU A 86 -14.99 0.76 -10.56
CA LEU A 86 -15.81 0.71 -11.78
C LEU A 86 -15.31 -0.42 -12.67
N PRO A 87 -16.19 -1.31 -13.18
CA PRO A 87 -15.78 -2.38 -14.07
C PRO A 87 -15.33 -1.83 -15.43
N ALA A 88 -14.39 -2.51 -16.09
CA ALA A 88 -13.80 -2.07 -17.36
C ALA A 88 -14.85 -1.74 -18.44
N TRP A 89 -15.91 -2.55 -18.54
CA TRP A 89 -16.99 -2.30 -19.50
C TRP A 89 -17.73 -0.99 -19.25
N TYR A 90 -17.84 -0.54 -18.00
CA TYR A 90 -18.53 0.71 -17.65
C TYR A 90 -17.59 1.91 -17.89
N GLN A 91 -16.31 1.76 -17.56
CA GLN A 91 -15.31 2.79 -17.81
C GLN A 91 -15.23 3.16 -19.30
N ALA A 92 -15.30 2.15 -20.18
CA ALA A 92 -15.25 2.29 -21.64
C ALA A 92 -16.48 2.99 -22.27
N LEU A 93 -17.55 3.22 -21.51
CA LEU A 93 -18.76 3.88 -22.01
C LEU A 93 -18.57 5.40 -22.15
N SER A 94 -19.21 6.00 -23.14
CA SER A 94 -19.39 7.44 -23.20
C SER A 94 -20.24 7.96 -22.03
N SER A 95 -20.12 9.25 -21.70
CA SER A 95 -20.89 9.86 -20.60
C SER A 95 -22.40 9.70 -20.76
N LYS A 96 -22.92 9.76 -21.99
CA LYS A 96 -24.35 9.51 -22.28
C LYS A 96 -24.76 8.06 -21.97
N GLN A 97 -23.92 7.09 -22.34
CA GLN A 97 -24.18 5.68 -22.08
C GLN A 97 -24.09 5.33 -20.59
N LYS A 98 -23.15 5.95 -19.85
CA LYS A 98 -23.00 5.77 -18.40
C LYS A 98 -24.26 6.14 -17.61
N ARG A 99 -25.03 7.11 -18.11
CA ARG A 99 -26.31 7.58 -17.51
C ARG A 99 -27.52 6.74 -17.93
N HIS A 100 -27.39 5.85 -18.91
CA HIS A 100 -28.51 5.03 -19.36
C HIS A 100 -28.95 4.03 -18.28
N TRP A 101 -30.27 3.96 -18.02
CA TRP A 101 -30.83 3.21 -16.90
C TRP A 101 -30.39 1.74 -16.86
N PHE A 102 -30.31 1.08 -18.02
CA PHE A 102 -29.88 -0.31 -18.11
C PHE A 102 -28.42 -0.51 -17.65
N HIS A 103 -27.53 0.42 -18.02
CA HIS A 103 -26.12 0.37 -17.61
C HIS A 103 -25.98 0.66 -16.12
N ARG A 104 -26.77 1.61 -15.58
CA ARG A 104 -26.81 1.88 -14.14
C ARG A 104 -27.33 0.69 -13.35
N LEU A 105 -28.39 0.02 -13.81
CA LEU A 105 -28.94 -1.18 -13.16
C LEU A 105 -27.91 -2.32 -13.16
N LYS A 106 -27.30 -2.60 -14.33
CA LYS A 106 -26.25 -3.62 -14.45
C LYS A 106 -25.06 -3.33 -13.54
N LEU A 107 -24.64 -2.07 -13.47
CA LEU A 107 -23.57 -1.63 -12.56
C LEU A 107 -23.97 -1.83 -11.10
N GLY A 108 -25.18 -1.39 -10.71
CA GLY A 108 -25.65 -1.50 -9.33
C GLY A 108 -25.70 -2.93 -8.83
N VAL A 109 -26.18 -3.87 -9.65
CA VAL A 109 -26.16 -5.31 -9.30
C VAL A 109 -24.73 -5.82 -9.13
N LEU A 110 -23.81 -5.47 -10.04
CA LEU A 110 -22.42 -5.91 -9.97
C LEU A 110 -21.69 -5.34 -8.75
N VAL A 111 -21.87 -4.06 -8.45
CA VAL A 111 -21.26 -3.39 -7.30
C VAL A 111 -21.80 -3.99 -6.00
N ALA A 112 -23.12 -4.20 -5.89
CA ALA A 112 -23.72 -4.84 -4.72
C ALA A 112 -23.18 -6.25 -4.49
N ALA A 113 -23.08 -7.06 -5.55
CA ALA A 113 -22.49 -8.39 -5.46
C ALA A 113 -21.01 -8.34 -5.04
N THR A 114 -20.25 -7.39 -5.59
CA THR A 114 -18.82 -7.21 -5.28
C THR A 114 -18.59 -6.80 -3.83
N ILE A 115 -19.39 -5.87 -3.30
CA ILE A 115 -19.36 -5.46 -1.89
C ILE A 115 -19.52 -6.66 -0.96
N VAL A 116 -20.51 -7.52 -1.24
CA VAL A 116 -20.77 -8.73 -0.45
C VAL A 116 -19.62 -9.74 -0.56
N LEU A 117 -19.13 -9.98 -1.78
CA LEU A 117 -18.09 -10.98 -2.06
C LEU A 117 -16.70 -10.57 -1.56
N LEU A 118 -16.41 -9.27 -1.48
CA LEU A 118 -15.16 -8.76 -0.90
C LEU A 118 -15.29 -8.46 0.59
N GLY A 119 -16.50 -8.20 1.11
CA GLY A 119 -16.69 -7.72 2.48
C GLY A 119 -16.11 -6.31 2.66
N PHE A 120 -16.39 -5.46 1.66
CA PHE A 120 -15.78 -4.15 1.44
C PHE A 120 -16.89 -3.19 0.99
N GLY A 121 -17.13 -2.11 1.72
CA GLY A 121 -18.30 -1.23 1.57
C GLY A 121 -18.00 0.21 1.13
N TRP A 122 -18.99 1.09 1.28
CA TRP A 122 -18.85 2.52 0.96
C TRP A 122 -18.23 3.34 2.10
N ASP A 123 -18.34 2.86 3.34
CA ASP A 123 -17.63 3.42 4.51
C ASP A 123 -16.11 3.20 4.44
N ASP A 124 -15.72 2.19 3.68
CA ASP A 124 -14.36 1.70 3.45
C ASP A 124 -13.63 2.48 2.32
N ILE A 125 -14.31 3.45 1.69
CA ILE A 125 -13.77 4.33 0.63
C ILE A 125 -13.78 5.76 1.12
N GLN A 126 -12.61 6.33 1.36
CA GLN A 126 -12.43 7.73 1.70
C GLN A 126 -12.01 8.52 0.46
N ILE A 127 -12.63 9.68 0.24
CA ILE A 127 -12.19 10.61 -0.80
C ILE A 127 -10.92 11.31 -0.34
N ALA A 128 -9.84 11.14 -1.11
CA ALA A 128 -8.57 11.80 -0.85
C ALA A 128 -8.52 13.16 -1.55
N TYR A 129 -8.82 13.19 -2.85
CA TYR A 129 -8.82 14.39 -3.66
C TYR A 129 -9.70 14.22 -4.89
N ILE A 130 -10.51 15.22 -5.25
CA ILE A 130 -11.34 15.19 -6.48
C ILE A 130 -11.28 16.48 -7.31
N GLY A 131 -10.36 17.39 -7.02
CA GLY A 131 -10.21 18.67 -7.71
C GLY A 131 -10.38 19.88 -6.79
N GLU A 132 -9.85 21.02 -7.22
CA GLU A 132 -10.01 22.31 -6.53
C GLU A 132 -11.49 22.71 -6.42
N GLY A 133 -11.90 23.22 -5.25
CA GLY A 133 -13.28 23.63 -4.97
C GLY A 133 -14.19 22.50 -4.48
N TYR A 134 -13.62 21.32 -4.21
CA TYR A 134 -14.31 20.14 -3.71
C TYR A 134 -13.77 19.64 -2.35
N GLU A 135 -13.05 20.49 -1.63
CA GLU A 135 -12.37 20.19 -0.37
C GLU A 135 -13.35 19.69 0.71
N GLN A 136 -14.63 20.09 0.65
CA GLN A 136 -15.67 19.61 1.56
C GLN A 136 -15.91 18.09 1.54
N TYR A 137 -15.44 17.39 0.50
CA TYR A 137 -15.57 15.94 0.36
C TYR A 137 -14.34 15.19 0.86
N GLU A 138 -13.19 15.85 0.98
CA GLU A 138 -11.94 15.22 1.36
C GLU A 138 -11.97 14.71 2.80
N GLY A 139 -11.35 13.55 3.03
CA GLY A 139 -11.33 12.89 4.34
C GLY A 139 -12.64 12.19 4.71
N LYS A 140 -13.73 12.39 3.97
CA LYS A 140 -15.02 11.73 4.20
C LYS A 140 -15.12 10.40 3.45
N SER A 141 -15.85 9.46 4.03
CA SER A 141 -16.23 8.24 3.33
C SER A 141 -17.32 8.52 2.30
N VAL A 142 -17.40 7.69 1.26
CA VAL A 142 -18.47 7.78 0.25
C VAL A 142 -19.85 7.66 0.90
N ALA A 143 -19.98 6.84 1.95
CA ALA A 143 -21.21 6.70 2.70
C ALA A 143 -21.61 7.99 3.44
N GLN A 144 -20.65 8.68 4.06
CA GLN A 144 -20.88 9.98 4.70
C GLN A 144 -21.34 11.03 3.68
N ILE A 145 -20.63 11.12 2.55
CA ILE A 145 -20.95 12.06 1.47
C ILE A 145 -22.34 11.76 0.90
N ALA A 146 -22.68 10.49 0.67
CA ALA A 146 -24.00 10.09 0.17
C ALA A 146 -25.13 10.54 1.09
N LYS A 147 -24.93 10.43 2.41
CA LYS A 147 -25.87 10.92 3.42
C LYS A 147 -26.04 12.44 3.35
N GLU A 148 -24.95 13.19 3.23
CA GLU A 148 -24.97 14.65 3.08
C GLU A 148 -25.67 15.09 1.79
N MET A 149 -25.48 14.35 0.69
CA MET A 149 -26.12 14.62 -0.60
C MET A 149 -27.59 14.17 -0.66
N GLY A 150 -28.08 13.38 0.30
CA GLY A 150 -29.41 12.76 0.25
C GLY A 150 -29.56 11.76 -0.91
N LYS A 151 -28.48 11.05 -1.27
CA LYS A 151 -28.41 10.12 -2.41
C LYS A 151 -28.07 8.70 -1.97
N SER A 152 -28.29 7.73 -2.86
CA SER A 152 -27.70 6.40 -2.69
C SER A 152 -26.17 6.48 -2.78
N CYS A 153 -25.45 5.57 -2.12
CA CYS A 153 -23.98 5.58 -2.15
C CYS A 153 -23.43 5.45 -3.56
N LEU A 154 -24.04 4.61 -4.41
CA LEU A 154 -23.62 4.45 -5.79
C LEU A 154 -23.85 5.73 -6.60
N ASP A 155 -24.98 6.42 -6.41
CA ASP A 155 -25.26 7.66 -7.13
C ASP A 155 -24.30 8.77 -6.71
N ALA A 156 -24.09 8.95 -5.41
CA ALA A 156 -23.11 9.91 -4.89
C ALA A 156 -21.70 9.61 -5.40
N TYR A 157 -21.30 8.33 -5.42
CA TYR A 157 -20.01 7.92 -5.96
C TYR A 157 -19.82 8.27 -7.42
N LEU A 158 -20.84 8.01 -8.25
CA LEU A 158 -20.81 8.32 -9.67
C LEU A 158 -20.78 9.84 -9.91
N ASP A 159 -21.46 10.63 -9.08
CA ASP A 159 -21.37 12.09 -9.14
C ASP A 159 -19.95 12.57 -8.81
N LEU A 160 -19.31 12.04 -7.76
CA LEU A 160 -17.90 12.36 -7.43
C LEU A 160 -16.93 11.97 -8.55
N CYS A 161 -17.19 10.83 -9.22
CA CYS A 161 -16.45 10.44 -10.41
C CYS A 161 -16.64 11.45 -11.55
N GLU A 162 -17.85 11.95 -11.79
CA GLU A 162 -18.11 12.94 -12.83
C GLU A 162 -17.47 14.30 -12.49
N LEU A 163 -17.57 14.75 -11.23
CA LEU A 163 -16.97 16.01 -10.74
C LEU A 163 -15.45 16.01 -10.90
N SER A 164 -14.80 14.89 -10.58
CA SER A 164 -13.34 14.73 -10.74
C SER A 164 -12.88 14.43 -12.17
N HIS A 165 -13.79 14.44 -13.15
CA HIS A 165 -13.51 13.95 -14.50
C HIS A 165 -12.88 12.54 -14.52
N PHE A 166 -13.26 11.69 -13.56
CA PHE A 166 -12.75 10.34 -13.33
C PHE A 166 -11.25 10.29 -12.98
N GLN A 167 -10.66 11.39 -12.52
CA GLN A 167 -9.26 11.50 -12.13
C GLN A 167 -9.04 11.56 -10.61
N GLY A 168 -10.11 11.46 -9.82
CA GLY A 168 -10.04 11.52 -8.36
C GLY A 168 -9.16 10.44 -7.72
N ARG A 169 -8.77 10.70 -6.47
CA ARG A 169 -7.98 9.83 -5.60
C ARG A 169 -8.79 9.41 -4.39
N ILE A 170 -8.54 8.18 -3.96
CA ILE A 170 -9.22 7.59 -2.81
C ILE A 170 -8.23 6.84 -1.93
N ASN A 171 -8.45 6.91 -0.61
CA ASN A 171 -7.88 5.98 0.35
C ASN A 171 -8.91 4.88 0.63
N MET A 172 -8.47 3.63 0.60
CA MET A 172 -9.37 2.48 0.58
C MET A 172 -8.88 1.34 1.45
N GLY A 173 -9.76 0.80 2.30
CA GLY A 173 -9.44 -0.33 3.17
C GLY A 173 -10.70 -1.11 3.59
N PRO A 174 -10.58 -2.24 4.29
CA PRO A 174 -9.34 -2.75 4.81
C PRO A 174 -8.63 -3.63 3.78
N TYR A 175 -7.33 -3.40 3.65
CA TYR A 175 -6.38 -4.19 2.88
C TYR A 175 -5.60 -5.17 3.78
N SER A 176 -5.62 -4.94 5.08
CA SER A 176 -4.99 -5.80 6.09
C SER A 176 -5.67 -5.61 7.44
N THR A 177 -5.18 -6.30 8.47
CA THR A 177 -5.50 -6.06 9.88
C THR A 177 -4.20 -5.93 10.67
N PRO A 178 -4.21 -5.35 11.89
CA PRO A 178 -3.02 -5.31 12.74
C PRO A 178 -2.38 -6.69 12.95
N GLU A 179 -3.20 -7.73 13.06
CA GLU A 179 -2.75 -9.12 13.22
C GLU A 179 -2.05 -9.63 11.95
N ILE A 180 -2.62 -9.36 10.77
CA ILE A 180 -1.99 -9.75 9.50
C ILE A 180 -0.66 -9.01 9.31
N VAL A 181 -0.61 -7.70 9.57
CA VAL A 181 0.65 -6.92 9.50
C VAL A 181 1.67 -7.48 10.50
N SER A 182 1.26 -7.75 11.74
CA SER A 182 2.10 -8.34 12.78
C SER A 182 2.72 -9.66 12.32
N GLU A 183 1.90 -10.59 11.83
CA GLU A 183 2.33 -11.92 11.41
C GLU A 183 3.25 -11.87 10.18
N LEU A 184 2.88 -11.10 9.15
CA LEU A 184 3.69 -10.96 7.94
C LEU A 184 5.02 -10.26 8.23
N SER A 185 5.01 -9.24 9.10
CA SER A 185 6.23 -8.51 9.47
C SER A 185 7.29 -9.38 10.12
N LYS A 186 6.90 -10.52 10.72
CA LYS A 186 7.80 -11.47 11.39
C LYS A 186 8.39 -12.52 10.42
N ASP A 187 7.94 -12.58 9.18
CA ASP A 187 8.45 -13.53 8.19
C ASP A 187 9.82 -13.11 7.67
N ASP A 188 10.79 -14.02 7.58
CA ASP A 188 12.14 -13.73 7.10
C ASP A 188 12.21 -13.30 5.63
N LEU A 189 11.17 -13.61 4.83
CA LEU A 189 11.07 -13.20 3.43
C LEU A 189 10.45 -11.82 3.24
N CYS A 190 9.93 -11.22 4.32
CA CYS A 190 9.26 -9.93 4.28
C CYS A 190 10.27 -8.78 4.24
N LEU A 191 10.06 -7.82 3.34
CA LEU A 191 10.66 -6.49 3.36
C LEU A 191 9.60 -5.44 3.72
N TYR A 192 10.05 -4.24 4.07
CA TYR A 192 9.17 -3.12 4.32
C TYR A 192 9.23 -2.11 3.19
N MET A 193 8.07 -1.57 2.83
CA MET A 193 7.91 -0.47 1.89
C MET A 193 6.73 0.41 2.32
N THR A 194 6.49 1.52 1.64
CA THR A 194 5.39 2.45 1.99
C THR A 194 4.14 2.25 1.16
N ASP A 195 4.27 1.91 -0.12
CA ASP A 195 3.20 1.97 -1.15
C ASP A 195 2.48 3.33 -1.19
N ALA A 196 3.17 4.36 -0.72
CA ALA A 196 2.66 5.70 -0.58
C ALA A 196 2.57 6.39 -1.93
N TRP A 197 1.46 7.07 -2.18
CA TRP A 197 1.31 8.02 -3.28
C TRP A 197 1.27 9.43 -2.68
N VAL A 198 2.29 10.23 -2.98
CA VAL A 198 2.34 11.65 -2.62
C VAL A 198 1.51 12.43 -3.62
N GLU A 199 0.53 13.18 -3.11
CA GLU A 199 -0.29 14.10 -3.91
C GLU A 199 0.02 15.54 -3.51
N ASP A 200 -0.08 16.48 -4.45
CA ASP A 200 0.13 17.91 -4.16
C ASP A 200 -1.02 18.51 -3.31
N HIS A 201 -2.19 17.87 -3.36
CA HIS A 201 -3.43 18.35 -2.74
C HIS A 201 -4.22 17.20 -2.11
N GLY A 202 -5.15 17.58 -1.24
CA GLY A 202 -6.08 16.67 -0.59
C GLY A 202 -5.49 15.86 0.56
N VAL A 203 -6.27 14.89 1.02
CA VAL A 203 -5.91 14.03 2.14
C VAL A 203 -4.92 12.95 1.68
N GLN A 204 -3.75 12.95 2.31
CA GLN A 204 -2.67 12.04 1.97
C GLN A 204 -2.96 10.61 2.42
N ASN A 205 -2.28 9.66 1.79
CA ASN A 205 -2.20 8.30 2.33
C ASN A 205 -1.32 8.31 3.60
N PRO A 206 -1.77 7.76 4.74
CA PRO A 206 -1.01 7.82 6.00
C PRO A 206 0.40 7.21 5.91
N ALA A 207 0.61 6.22 5.03
CA ALA A 207 1.90 5.55 4.88
C ALA A 207 3.01 6.51 4.42
N ILE A 208 2.67 7.69 3.90
CA ILE A 208 3.65 8.71 3.51
C ILE A 208 4.40 9.26 4.74
N TYR A 209 3.75 9.29 5.91
CA TYR A 209 4.25 9.94 7.11
C TYR A 209 4.84 8.96 8.12
N ASP A 210 4.13 7.86 8.37
CA ASP A 210 4.38 7.08 9.58
C ASP A 210 4.73 5.60 9.35
N CYS A 211 4.88 5.16 8.10
CA CYS A 211 5.02 3.74 7.79
C CYS A 211 6.26 3.08 8.41
N PHE A 212 7.46 3.62 8.15
CA PHE A 212 8.70 3.08 8.73
C PHE A 212 8.80 3.27 10.26
N PRO A 213 8.47 4.46 10.82
CA PRO A 213 8.39 4.64 12.27
C PRO A 213 7.44 3.64 12.97
N LYS A 214 6.31 3.29 12.34
CA LYS A 214 5.38 2.28 12.87
C LYS A 214 6.01 0.90 12.95
N PHE A 215 6.80 0.46 11.97
CA PHE A 215 7.51 -0.83 12.08
C PHE A 215 8.49 -0.85 13.26
N LEU A 216 9.24 0.23 13.49
CA LEU A 216 10.13 0.35 14.65
C LEU A 216 9.32 0.32 15.96
N LYS A 217 8.20 1.06 16.02
CA LYS A 217 7.28 1.03 17.16
C LYS A 217 6.71 -0.36 17.41
N PHE A 218 6.29 -1.08 16.38
CA PHE A 218 5.76 -2.44 16.50
C PHE A 218 6.80 -3.38 17.12
N SER A 219 8.06 -3.23 16.73
CA SER A 219 9.17 -3.97 17.33
C SER A 219 9.31 -3.67 18.84
N LEU A 220 9.29 -2.39 19.21
CA LEU A 220 9.39 -1.94 20.61
C LEU A 220 8.20 -2.38 21.47
N CYS A 221 7.01 -2.48 20.87
CA CYS A 221 5.78 -2.91 21.54
C CYS A 221 5.56 -4.43 21.51
N GLY A 222 6.43 -5.20 20.84
CA GLY A 222 6.30 -6.66 20.70
C GLY A 222 5.22 -7.14 19.73
N SER A 223 4.57 -6.24 18.99
CA SER A 223 3.63 -6.59 17.93
C SER A 223 4.34 -6.85 16.59
N GLY A 224 5.57 -6.40 16.40
CA GLY A 224 6.38 -6.64 15.19
C GLY A 224 7.45 -7.73 15.39
N ASP A 225 8.39 -7.78 14.46
CA ASP A 225 9.63 -8.55 14.61
C ASP A 225 10.57 -7.91 15.65
N THR A 226 11.65 -8.58 16.02
CA THR A 226 12.74 -8.03 16.83
C THR A 226 13.35 -6.77 16.19
N MET A 227 13.95 -5.90 17.00
CA MET A 227 14.50 -4.62 16.49
C MET A 227 15.60 -4.85 15.44
N PRO A 228 16.56 -5.78 15.64
CA PRO A 228 17.57 -6.07 14.61
C PRO A 228 16.96 -6.55 13.29
N GLN A 229 15.97 -7.46 13.33
CA GLN A 229 15.31 -7.95 12.11
C GLN A 229 14.47 -6.86 11.45
N THR A 230 13.76 -6.05 12.25
CA THR A 230 13.00 -4.90 11.76
C THR A 230 13.90 -3.92 11.02
N ILE A 231 15.04 -3.54 11.60
CA ILE A 231 16.05 -2.69 10.93
C ILE A 231 16.58 -3.37 9.67
N ARG A 232 16.93 -4.67 9.73
CA ARG A 232 17.43 -5.44 8.58
C ARG A 232 16.46 -5.40 7.39
N LYS A 233 15.15 -5.52 7.64
CA LYS A 233 14.06 -5.52 6.63
C LYS A 233 13.79 -4.17 5.96
N MET A 234 14.25 -3.07 6.56
CA MET A 234 14.19 -1.71 5.97
C MET A 234 15.56 -1.16 5.55
N SER A 235 16.63 -1.96 5.65
CA SER A 235 18.00 -1.52 5.29
C SER A 235 18.74 -2.60 4.50
N GLY A 236 19.58 -3.41 5.14
CA GLY A 236 20.46 -4.38 4.49
C GLY A 236 19.72 -5.41 3.64
N ALA A 237 18.50 -5.83 4.03
CA ALA A 237 17.75 -6.82 3.25
C ALA A 237 17.19 -6.24 1.96
N VAL A 238 16.84 -4.96 1.98
CA VAL A 238 16.49 -4.21 0.78
C VAL A 238 17.73 -4.09 -0.12
N ALA A 239 18.88 -3.72 0.44
CA ALA A 239 20.12 -3.60 -0.33
C ALA A 239 20.54 -4.93 -0.98
N ASP A 240 20.47 -6.05 -0.25
CA ASP A 240 20.75 -7.39 -0.77
C ASP A 240 19.77 -7.77 -1.89
N ARG A 241 18.46 -7.53 -1.65
CA ARG A 241 17.40 -7.94 -2.56
C ARG A 241 17.56 -7.29 -3.93
N TYR A 242 17.79 -5.98 -3.92
CA TYR A 242 17.90 -5.13 -5.11
C TYR A 242 19.34 -4.91 -5.57
N ALA A 243 20.32 -5.65 -5.03
CA ALA A 243 21.73 -5.57 -5.39
C ALA A 243 22.32 -4.15 -5.34
N ILE A 244 21.93 -3.39 -4.32
CA ILE A 244 22.44 -2.05 -4.04
C ILE A 244 23.77 -2.20 -3.28
N LYS A 245 24.88 -1.94 -3.98
CA LYS A 245 26.22 -2.05 -3.40
C LYS A 245 26.50 -0.93 -2.40
N ASP A 246 27.29 -1.26 -1.38
CA ASP A 246 27.87 -0.34 -0.40
C ASP A 246 26.82 0.51 0.38
N ARG A 247 25.58 0.02 0.50
CA ARG A 247 24.47 0.63 1.26
C ARG A 247 23.71 -0.40 2.09
N GLY A 248 22.84 0.08 2.99
CA GLY A 248 21.98 -0.75 3.84
C GLY A 248 22.66 -1.33 5.07
N TYR A 249 23.95 -1.08 5.27
CA TYR A 249 24.72 -1.55 6.42
C TYR A 249 25.64 -0.45 6.95
N LEU A 250 25.78 -0.35 8.27
CA LEU A 250 26.79 0.49 8.90
C LEU A 250 28.13 -0.26 8.92
N LYS A 251 28.97 0.01 7.93
CA LYS A 251 30.28 -0.62 7.74
C LYS A 251 31.27 0.38 7.15
N GLU A 252 32.54 0.24 7.51
CA GLU A 252 33.61 1.02 6.88
C GLU A 252 33.60 0.83 5.35
N GLY A 253 33.75 1.94 4.62
CA GLY A 253 33.71 1.99 3.16
C GLY A 253 32.30 2.08 2.54
N TYR A 254 31.22 1.97 3.33
CA TYR A 254 29.85 2.12 2.84
C TYR A 254 29.40 3.59 2.83
N PHE A 255 28.38 3.91 2.04
CA PHE A 255 27.76 5.23 2.07
C PHE A 255 27.14 5.51 3.44
N ALA A 256 27.33 6.73 3.94
CA ALA A 256 26.76 7.18 5.20
C ALA A 256 25.28 7.60 5.04
N ASP A 257 24.43 6.62 4.73
CA ASP A 257 22.98 6.75 4.82
C ASP A 257 22.53 6.29 6.20
N ILE A 258 22.21 7.22 7.09
CA ILE A 258 22.07 6.95 8.53
C ILE A 258 20.81 7.62 9.05
N THR A 259 19.97 6.83 9.73
CA THR A 259 18.84 7.34 10.50
C THR A 259 19.15 7.19 11.98
N VAL A 260 19.04 8.29 12.73
CA VAL A 260 19.10 8.31 14.20
C VAL A 260 17.67 8.49 14.70
N PHE A 261 17.23 7.63 15.62
CA PHE A 261 15.88 7.65 16.16
C PHE A 261 15.88 7.42 17.67
N ASN A 262 14.81 7.87 18.31
CA ASN A 262 14.60 7.79 19.75
C ASN A 262 13.57 6.71 20.07
N GLU A 263 14.01 5.61 20.69
CA GLU A 263 13.14 4.48 21.01
C GLU A 263 11.99 4.85 21.95
N THR A 264 12.23 5.72 22.94
CA THR A 264 11.19 6.17 23.87
C THR A 264 10.13 6.97 23.11
N ALA A 265 10.56 7.95 22.29
CA ALA A 265 9.63 8.74 21.49
C ALA A 265 8.84 7.88 20.49
N LEU A 266 9.47 6.92 19.82
CA LEU A 266 8.78 5.97 18.93
C LEU A 266 7.72 5.14 19.68
N ARG A 267 8.09 4.62 20.85
CA ARG A 267 7.21 3.79 21.68
C ARG A 267 6.01 4.58 22.20
N GLU A 268 6.19 5.83 22.58
CA GLU A 268 5.15 6.67 23.18
C GLU A 268 4.29 7.41 22.15
N ALA A 269 4.79 7.59 20.92
CA ALA A 269 4.11 8.35 19.87
C ALA A 269 2.67 7.89 19.61
N GLN A 270 1.78 8.86 19.38
CA GLN A 270 0.46 8.65 18.80
C GLN A 270 0.50 9.25 17.38
N PRO A 271 0.50 8.41 16.33
CA PRO A 271 0.58 8.91 14.96
C PRO A 271 -0.62 9.81 14.64
N ASP A 272 -0.35 11.04 14.20
CA ASP A 272 -1.35 12.03 13.79
C ASP A 272 -1.62 12.00 12.27
N GLN A 273 -0.83 11.24 11.51
CA GLN A 273 -0.88 11.14 10.05
C GLN A 273 -0.61 12.48 9.35
N GLU A 274 0.14 13.39 9.99
CA GLU A 274 0.59 14.66 9.41
C GLU A 274 2.11 14.75 9.30
N ARG A 275 2.84 13.95 10.09
CA ARG A 275 4.31 13.87 10.07
C ARG A 275 4.85 12.55 10.60
N SER A 276 6.12 12.29 10.32
CA SER A 276 6.88 11.21 10.95
C SER A 276 7.11 11.50 12.44
N PHE A 277 7.40 10.46 13.22
CA PHE A 277 7.66 10.57 14.66
C PHE A 277 8.90 9.77 15.07
N GLY A 278 9.55 10.22 16.15
CA GLY A 278 10.67 9.53 16.78
C GLY A 278 11.97 9.48 15.98
N ILE A 279 12.03 10.10 14.79
CA ILE A 279 13.25 10.24 14.00
C ILE A 279 13.95 11.55 14.40
N GLU A 280 15.19 11.48 14.85
CA GLU A 280 15.95 12.64 15.34
C GLU A 280 16.88 13.22 14.28
N GLN A 281 17.54 12.38 13.48
CA GLN A 281 18.47 12.84 12.45
C GLN A 281 18.44 11.90 11.25
N LEU A 282 18.62 12.46 10.07
CA LEU A 282 18.76 11.71 8.82
C LEU A 282 19.97 12.23 8.06
N TYR A 283 20.79 11.30 7.59
CA TYR A 283 21.95 11.55 6.74
C TYR A 283 21.77 10.79 5.44
N ILE A 284 22.03 11.46 4.32
CA ILE A 284 22.06 10.86 2.98
C ILE A 284 23.44 11.13 2.41
N ASN A 285 24.18 10.08 2.07
CA ASN A 285 25.56 10.19 1.57
C ASN A 285 26.46 11.03 2.50
N GLY A 286 26.25 10.95 3.82
CA GLY A 286 27.01 11.68 4.83
C GLY A 286 26.59 13.14 5.04
N ILE A 287 25.63 13.65 4.26
CA ILE A 287 25.08 14.99 4.42
C ILE A 287 23.84 14.90 5.31
N ARG A 288 23.80 15.66 6.40
CA ARG A 288 22.64 15.72 7.28
C ARG A 288 21.51 16.49 6.58
N VAL A 289 20.36 15.86 6.43
CA VAL A 289 19.17 16.43 5.76
C VAL A 289 18.01 16.68 6.71
N LEU A 290 18.03 16.07 7.89
CA LEU A 290 17.03 16.26 8.94
C LEU A 290 17.72 16.40 10.30
N GLN A 291 17.25 17.34 11.11
CA GLN A 291 17.57 17.45 12.53
C GLN A 291 16.33 17.82 13.33
N ALA A 292 15.91 16.93 14.24
CA ALA A 292 14.60 16.95 14.88
C ALA A 292 13.49 17.10 13.83
N ASP A 293 12.67 18.15 13.92
CA ASP A 293 11.60 18.44 12.96
C ASP A 293 12.04 19.34 11.80
N ALA A 294 13.30 19.76 11.75
CA ALA A 294 13.81 20.69 10.73
C ALA A 294 14.44 19.94 9.54
N ILE A 295 13.84 20.12 8.36
CA ILE A 295 14.33 19.61 7.08
C ILE A 295 15.25 20.66 6.43
N ASP A 296 16.44 20.24 6.01
CA ASP A 296 17.36 21.03 5.19
C ASP A 296 17.09 20.76 3.71
N TYR A 297 16.26 21.61 3.09
CA TYR A 297 15.85 21.45 1.70
C TYR A 297 17.01 21.63 0.70
N ASP A 298 17.99 22.47 1.00
CA ASP A 298 19.16 22.66 0.14
C ASP A 298 20.05 21.41 0.16
N ALA A 299 20.22 20.80 1.34
CA ALA A 299 20.91 19.53 1.50
C ALA A 299 20.18 18.37 0.80
N ILE A 300 18.84 18.31 0.86
CA ILE A 300 18.05 17.25 0.18
C ILE A 300 18.27 17.27 -1.33
N GLN A 301 18.29 18.46 -1.95
CA GLN A 301 18.42 18.60 -3.41
C GLN A 301 19.75 18.04 -3.96
N THR A 302 20.79 18.00 -3.13
CA THR A 302 22.16 17.67 -3.56
C THR A 302 22.70 16.38 -2.95
N SER A 303 22.06 15.88 -1.88
CA SER A 303 22.53 14.68 -1.18
C SER A 303 22.13 13.38 -1.89
N GLY A 304 21.02 13.34 -2.64
CA GLY A 304 20.57 12.17 -3.39
C GLY A 304 21.47 11.78 -4.58
N ARG A 305 21.46 10.49 -4.96
CA ARG A 305 22.16 9.97 -6.15
C ARG A 305 21.34 8.90 -6.84
N ALA A 306 21.37 8.88 -8.18
CA ALA A 306 20.89 7.74 -8.94
C ALA A 306 21.75 6.50 -8.63
N ILE A 307 21.11 5.40 -8.26
CA ILE A 307 21.78 4.15 -7.90
C ILE A 307 21.84 3.26 -9.15
N ARG A 308 23.06 2.95 -9.60
CA ARG A 308 23.26 1.96 -10.65
C ARG A 308 23.30 0.56 -10.02
N VAL A 309 22.26 -0.22 -10.27
CA VAL A 309 22.24 -1.64 -9.92
C VAL A 309 23.02 -2.41 -10.96
N VAL A 310 23.97 -3.23 -10.51
CA VAL A 310 24.69 -4.18 -11.37
C VAL A 310 24.21 -5.56 -10.95
N CYS A 311 23.29 -6.13 -11.72
CA CYS A 311 22.86 -7.50 -11.52
C CYS A 311 24.05 -8.44 -11.76
N PRO A 312 24.45 -9.25 -10.77
CA PRO A 312 25.45 -10.29 -10.98
C PRO A 312 24.92 -11.39 -11.91
#